data_AF-M5Q129-F1
#
_entry.id   AF-M5Q129-F1
#
_cell.length_a   1.000
_cell.length_b   1.000
_cell.length_c   1.000
_cell.angle_alpha   90.00
_cell.angle_beta   90.00
_cell.angle_gamma   90.00
#
_symmetry.space_group_name_H-M   'P 1'
#
loop_
_entity.id
_entity.type
_entity.pdbx_description
1 polymer ?
#
loop_
_entity_poly.entity_id
_entity_poly.type
_entity_poly.pdbx_seq_one_letter_code
_entity_poly.pdbx_strand_id
1 'polypeptide(L)'
;MSKQSIGIDLSVSDALGHAAIWIFFSLITLGFALMFYPYALAKFILNKTYIKDEYGKPSSRFQCTLDFTGNLGHALLWFLLSLVTLGLAYIIYLYRVWVYAINKTSLVPVE
;
A
#
# COMPACT_ATOMS: atom_id res chain seq x y z
N MET A 1 -10.17 9.04 -27.55
CA MET A 1 -9.89 9.15 -26.10
C MET A 1 -8.55 9.85 -25.95
N SER A 2 -8.56 10.96 -25.21
CA SER A 2 -7.36 11.60 -24.67
C SER A 2 -6.41 10.58 -24.04
N LYS A 3 -5.12 10.59 -24.38
CA LYS A 3 -4.13 9.72 -23.71
C LYS A 3 -3.83 10.28 -22.32
N GLN A 4 -4.36 9.64 -21.29
CA GLN A 4 -3.99 9.91 -19.90
C GLN A 4 -2.80 9.03 -19.49
N SER A 5 -2.01 9.50 -18.52
CA SER A 5 -0.86 8.75 -17.99
C SER A 5 -0.85 8.80 -16.46
N ILE A 6 -0.16 7.85 -15.83
CA ILE A 6 -0.02 7.79 -14.38
C ILE A 6 1.35 8.37 -13.99
N GLY A 7 1.38 9.21 -12.97
CA GLY A 7 2.59 9.72 -12.32
C GLY A 7 2.62 9.34 -10.84
N ILE A 8 3.81 9.43 -10.24
CA ILE A 8 4.01 9.25 -8.81
C ILE A 8 4.95 10.32 -8.29
N ASP A 9 4.60 10.91 -7.14
CA ASP A 9 5.42 11.89 -6.42
C ASP A 9 5.98 11.24 -5.15
N LEU A 10 6.96 10.36 -5.35
CA LEU A 10 7.62 9.62 -4.27
C LEU A 10 9.11 9.90 -4.31
N SER A 11 9.59 10.67 -3.32
CA SER A 11 11.01 10.95 -3.16
C SER A 11 11.72 9.80 -2.44
N VAL A 12 13.05 9.71 -2.60
CA VAL A 12 13.87 8.77 -1.82
C VAL A 12 13.76 9.04 -0.32
N SER A 13 13.67 10.30 0.08
CA SER A 13 13.44 10.70 1.48
C SER A 13 12.11 10.19 2.03
N ASP A 14 11.02 10.25 1.25
CA ASP A 14 9.73 9.69 1.65
C ASP A 14 9.86 8.18 1.90
N ALA A 15 10.51 7.47 0.97
CA ALA A 15 10.71 6.03 1.07
C ALA A 15 11.56 5.65 2.29
N LEU A 16 12.65 6.39 2.54
CA LEU A 16 13.51 6.19 3.71
C LEU A 16 12.78 6.45 5.02
N GLY A 17 12.01 7.53 5.11
CA GLY A 17 11.21 7.84 6.29
C GLY A 17 10.19 6.75 6.59
N HIS A 18 9.47 6.29 5.56
CA HIS A 18 8.52 5.18 5.70
C HIS A 18 9.22 3.89 6.13
N ALA A 19 10.35 3.53 5.51
CA ALA A 19 11.12 2.34 5.86
C ALA A 19 11.65 2.40 7.31
N ALA A 20 12.19 3.54 7.74
CA ALA A 20 12.71 3.72 9.09
C ALA A 20 11.64 3.51 10.17
N ILE A 21 10.43 4.05 9.95
CA ILE A 21 9.29 3.86 10.86
C ILE A 21 8.93 2.36 10.97
N TRP A 22 8.87 1.65 9.84
CA TRP A 22 8.52 0.23 9.85
C TRP A 22 9.61 -0.68 10.40
N ILE A 23 10.89 -0.31 10.23
CA ILE A 23 12.01 -0.98 10.90
C ILE A 23 11.92 -0.76 12.41
N PHE A 24 11.63 0.45 12.86
CA PHE A 24 11.42 0.71 14.29
C PHE A 24 10.26 -0.14 14.85
N PHE A 25 9.11 -0.16 14.17
CA PHE A 25 7.98 -1.01 14.58
C PHE A 25 8.31 -2.51 14.54
N SER A 26 9.12 -2.97 13.59
CA SER A 26 9.52 -4.38 13.54
C SER A 26 10.41 -4.75 14.72
N LEU A 27 11.33 -3.88 15.14
CA LEU A 27 12.20 -4.14 16.29
C LEU A 27 11.39 -4.26 17.59
N ILE A 28 10.47 -3.33 17.86
CA ILE A 28 9.67 -3.34 19.11
C ILE A 28 8.64 -4.48 19.15
N THR A 29 8.21 -4.99 18.00
CA THR A 29 7.22 -6.08 17.89
C THR A 29 7.84 -7.43 17.56
N LEU A 30 9.18 -7.55 17.56
CA LEU A 30 9.92 -8.76 17.17
C LEU A 30 9.51 -9.29 15.78
N GLY A 31 9.33 -8.37 14.82
CA GLY A 31 8.99 -8.66 13.43
C GLY A 31 7.49 -8.79 13.15
N PHE A 32 6.63 -8.86 14.18
CA PHE A 32 5.19 -9.03 13.96
C PHE A 32 4.56 -7.87 13.17
N ALA A 33 5.04 -6.63 13.35
CA ALA A 33 4.60 -5.47 12.56
C ALA A 33 4.80 -5.66 11.06
N LEU A 34 5.83 -6.41 10.62
CA LEU A 34 6.09 -6.62 9.19
C LEU A 34 4.99 -7.41 8.48
N MET A 35 4.10 -8.07 9.22
CA MET A 35 2.90 -8.68 8.65
C MET A 35 1.95 -7.64 8.05
N PHE A 36 1.88 -6.44 8.66
CA PHE A 36 1.02 -5.34 8.22
C PHE A 36 1.71 -4.41 7.22
N TYR A 37 3.05 -4.47 7.14
CA TYR A 37 3.84 -3.62 6.26
C TYR A 37 3.38 -3.62 4.79
N PRO A 38 3.03 -4.76 4.16
CA PRO A 38 2.54 -4.76 2.78
C PRO A 38 1.33 -3.84 2.53
N TYR A 39 0.39 -3.75 3.49
CA TYR A 39 -0.76 -2.83 3.36
C TYR A 39 -0.34 -1.39 3.48
N ALA A 40 0.54 -1.09 4.43
CA ALA A 40 1.02 0.27 4.64
C ALA A 40 1.83 0.75 3.45
N LEU A 41 2.69 -0.12 2.90
CA LEU A 41 3.45 0.14 1.68
C LEU A 41 2.53 0.39 0.49
N ALA A 42 1.54 -0.47 0.27
CA ALA A 42 0.58 -0.28 -0.82
C ALA A 42 -0.20 1.04 -0.68
N LYS A 43 -0.74 1.32 0.52
CA LYS A 43 -1.44 2.59 0.82
C LYS A 43 -0.53 3.80 0.55
N PHE A 44 0.71 3.73 1.01
CA PHE A 44 1.69 4.80 0.90
C PHE A 44 2.02 5.11 -0.57
N ILE A 45 2.30 4.09 -1.39
CA ILE A 45 2.57 4.25 -2.82
C ILE A 45 1.34 4.78 -3.55
N LEU A 46 0.16 4.19 -3.31
CA LEU A 46 -1.08 4.60 -3.95
C LEU A 46 -1.41 6.05 -3.64
N ASN A 47 -1.29 6.50 -2.39
CA ASN A 47 -1.58 7.89 -2.01
C ASN A 47 -0.60 8.93 -2.59
N LYS A 48 0.56 8.51 -3.10
CA LYS A 48 1.51 9.36 -3.85
C LYS A 48 1.32 9.28 -5.37
N THR A 49 0.38 8.46 -5.84
CA THR A 49 0.10 8.22 -7.26
C THR A 49 -1.02 9.14 -7.75
N TYR A 50 -0.89 9.65 -8.97
CA TYR A 50 -1.85 10.56 -9.60
C TYR A 50 -1.98 10.30 -11.11
N ILE A 51 -3.10 10.73 -11.69
CA ILE A 51 -3.35 10.75 -13.12
C ILE A 51 -2.94 12.11 -13.67
N LYS A 52 -2.28 12.10 -14.84
CA LYS A 52 -1.95 13.28 -15.63
C LYS A 52 -2.92 13.43 -16.79
N ASP A 53 -3.35 14.66 -17.05
CA ASP A 53 -4.09 15.04 -18.25
C ASP A 53 -3.20 15.01 -19.51
N GLU A 54 -3.79 15.39 -20.66
CA GLU A 54 -3.09 15.47 -21.95
C GLU A 54 -1.92 16.46 -21.96
N TYR A 55 -1.95 17.45 -21.07
CA TYR A 55 -0.92 18.49 -20.92
C TYR A 55 0.15 18.08 -19.88
N GLY A 56 0.06 16.86 -19.33
CA GLY A 56 0.98 16.35 -18.33
C GLY A 56 0.74 16.88 -16.91
N LYS A 57 -0.35 17.62 -16.68
CA LYS A 57 -0.70 18.18 -15.36
C LYS A 57 -1.51 17.18 -14.54
N PRO A 58 -1.33 17.13 -13.20
CA PRO A 58 -2.15 16.27 -12.34
C PRO A 58 -3.64 16.63 -12.46
N SER A 59 -4.48 15.64 -12.80
CA SER A 59 -5.94 15.80 -12.93
C SER A 59 -6.70 15.16 -11.79
N SER A 60 -6.20 14.03 -11.26
CA SER A 60 -6.81 13.32 -10.14
C SER A 60 -5.73 12.56 -9.38
N ARG A 61 -5.88 12.45 -8.06
CA ARG A 61 -5.01 11.66 -7.19
C ARG A 61 -5.70 10.38 -6.75
N PHE A 62 -4.90 9.34 -6.51
CA PHE A 62 -5.36 8.11 -5.90
C PHE A 62 -5.51 8.36 -4.39
N GLN A 63 -6.69 8.07 -3.84
CA GLN A 63 -6.96 8.11 -2.41
C GLN A 63 -7.33 6.71 -1.93
N CYS A 64 -6.38 6.07 -1.26
CA CYS A 64 -6.51 4.73 -0.71
C CYS A 64 -7.01 4.79 0.74
N THR A 65 -8.25 4.36 0.98
CA THR A 65 -8.92 4.41 2.30
C THR A 65 -8.73 3.10 3.08
N LEU A 66 -7.49 2.62 3.14
CA LEU A 66 -7.16 1.45 3.96
C LEU A 66 -7.13 1.84 5.45
N ASP A 67 -8.15 1.43 6.20
CA ASP A 67 -8.20 1.57 7.65
C ASP A 67 -7.55 0.37 8.35
N PHE A 68 -6.62 0.65 9.27
CA PHE A 68 -5.86 -0.38 9.99
C PHE A 68 -6.79 -1.34 10.75
N THR A 69 -7.88 -0.84 11.30
CA THR A 69 -8.86 -1.60 12.09
C THR A 69 -9.75 -2.50 11.23
N GLY A 70 -10.18 -2.04 10.05
CA GLY A 70 -11.00 -2.84 9.13
C GLY A 70 -10.22 -3.95 8.43
N ASN A 71 -8.90 -3.77 8.29
CA ASN A 71 -8.02 -4.69 7.57
C ASN A 71 -7.33 -5.72 8.47
N LEU A 72 -7.44 -5.56 9.80
CA LEU A 72 -6.85 -6.45 10.79
C LEU A 72 -7.31 -7.91 10.59
N GLY A 73 -8.59 -8.13 10.25
CA GLY A 73 -9.12 -9.48 10.00
C GLY A 73 -8.52 -10.14 8.76
N HIS A 74 -8.39 -9.42 7.64
CA HIS A 74 -7.78 -9.96 6.43
C HIS A 74 -6.27 -10.21 6.63
N ALA A 75 -5.54 -9.29 7.28
CA ALA A 75 -4.14 -9.49 7.63
C ALA A 75 -3.93 -10.70 8.55
N LEU A 76 -4.77 -10.86 9.58
CA LEU A 76 -4.68 -11.96 10.54
C LEU A 76 -4.96 -13.32 9.89
N LEU A 77 -5.94 -13.39 8.97
CA LEU A 77 -6.23 -14.62 8.24
C LEU A 77 -5.01 -15.08 7.42
N TRP A 78 -4.40 -14.17 6.67
CA TRP A 78 -3.22 -14.49 5.87
C TRP A 78 -1.98 -14.78 6.72
N PHE A 79 -1.87 -14.15 7.89
CA PHE A 79 -0.84 -14.48 8.87
C PHE A 79 -0.96 -15.93 9.34
N LEU A 80 -2.14 -16.35 9.79
CA LEU A 80 -2.39 -17.71 10.25
C LEU A 80 -2.14 -18.72 9.13
N LEU A 81 -2.60 -18.41 7.92
CA LEU A 81 -2.36 -19.27 6.76
C LEU A 81 -0.86 -19.38 6.43
N SER A 82 -0.12 -18.27 6.52
CA SER A 82 1.34 -18.27 6.34
C SER A 82 2.02 -19.11 7.42
N LEU A 83 1.57 -19.06 8.67
CA LEU A 83 2.13 -19.89 9.75
C LEU A 83 1.90 -21.39 9.47
N VAL A 84 0.68 -21.79 9.12
CA VAL A 84 0.31 -23.20 8.84
C VAL A 84 1.02 -23.72 7.60
N THR A 85 1.27 -22.87 6.61
CA THR A 85 1.95 -23.24 5.36
C THR A 85 3.47 -23.02 5.40
N LEU A 86 4.05 -22.76 6.58
CA LEU A 86 5.48 -22.49 6.76
C LEU A 86 6.02 -21.35 5.86
N GLY A 87 5.19 -20.33 5.63
CA GLY A 87 5.52 -19.13 4.88
C GLY A 87 5.09 -19.17 3.40
N LEU A 88 4.64 -20.31 2.85
CA LEU A 88 4.28 -20.39 1.43
C LEU A 88 3.09 -19.49 1.07
N ALA A 89 2.08 -19.41 1.94
CA ALA A 89 0.92 -18.55 1.71
C ALA A 89 1.28 -17.05 1.75
N TYR A 90 2.43 -16.68 2.33
CA TYR A 90 2.90 -15.29 2.36
C TYR A 90 3.17 -14.76 0.94
N ILE A 91 3.63 -15.61 0.02
CA ILE A 91 3.88 -15.22 -1.37
C ILE A 91 2.56 -14.80 -2.04
N ILE A 92 1.50 -15.60 -1.84
CA ILE A 92 0.16 -15.31 -2.39
C ILE A 92 -0.46 -14.09 -1.70
N TYR A 93 -0.26 -13.97 -0.39
CA TYR A 93 -0.73 -12.85 0.42
C TYR A 93 -0.29 -11.50 -0.16
N LEU A 94 0.98 -11.36 -0.59
CA LEU A 94 1.48 -10.10 -1.15
C LEU A 94 0.67 -9.63 -2.37
N TYR A 95 0.31 -10.53 -3.29
CA TYR A 95 -0.55 -10.18 -4.42
C TYR A 95 -1.95 -9.76 -3.97
N ARG A 96 -2.51 -10.47 -2.99
CA ARG A 96 -3.85 -10.21 -2.46
C ARG A 96 -3.94 -8.87 -1.74
N VAL A 97 -2.87 -8.44 -1.08
CA VAL A 97 -2.78 -7.11 -0.46
C VAL A 97 -2.90 -6.02 -1.52
N TRP A 98 -2.18 -6.13 -2.64
CA TRP A 98 -2.26 -5.14 -3.72
C TRP A 98 -3.65 -5.08 -4.37
N VAL A 99 -4.24 -6.24 -4.68
CA VAL A 99 -5.62 -6.30 -5.19
C VAL A 99 -6.59 -5.62 -4.22
N TYR A 100 -6.46 -5.91 -2.93
CA TYR A 100 -7.31 -5.34 -1.90
C TYR A 100 -7.12 -3.82 -1.77
N ALA A 101 -5.86 -3.34 -1.77
CA ALA A 101 -5.53 -1.92 -1.68
C ALA A 101 -6.09 -1.13 -2.86
N ILE A 102 -5.91 -1.63 -4.09
CA ILE A 102 -6.40 -0.98 -5.31
C ILE A 102 -7.93 -0.94 -5.31
N ASN A 103 -8.60 -2.02 -4.93
CA ASN A 103 -10.08 -2.04 -4.82
C ASN A 103 -10.64 -1.09 -3.76
N LYS A 104 -9.80 -0.63 -2.83
CA LYS A 104 -10.13 0.38 -1.80
C LYS A 104 -9.59 1.76 -2.14
N THR A 105 -9.19 1.98 -3.39
CA THR A 105 -8.66 3.25 -3.86
C THR A 105 -9.64 3.93 -4.79
N SER A 106 -9.93 5.19 -4.50
CA SER A 106 -10.77 6.05 -5.33
C SER A 106 -9.93 7.13 -5.99
N LEU A 107 -10.39 7.64 -7.12
CA LEU A 107 -9.81 8.82 -7.76
C LEU A 107 -10.52 10.06 -7.25
N VAL A 108 -9.74 11.05 -6.82
CA VAL A 108 -10.24 12.33 -6.33
C VAL A 108 -9.62 13.45 -7.16
N PRO A 109 -10.39 14.44 -7.64
CA PRO A 109 -9.84 15.59 -8.35
C PRO A 109 -8.73 16.28 -7.55
N VAL A 110 -7.72 16.77 -8.25
CA VAL A 110 -6.72 17.68 -7.67
C VAL A 110 -7.28 19.09 -7.81
N GLU A 111 -7.53 19.77 -6.70
CA GLU A 111 -7.97 21.17 -6.65
C GLU A 111 -6.83 22.14 -7.03
#